data_AF-A0A5K0XRM9-F1
#
_entry.id   AF-A0A5K0XRM9-F1
#
_cell.length_a   1.000
_cell.length_b   1.000
_cell.length_c   1.000
_cell.angle_alpha   90.00
_cell.angle_beta   90.00
_cell.angle_gamma   90.00
#
_symmetry.space_group_name_H-M   'P 1'
#
loop_
_entity.id
_entity.type
_entity.pdbx_description
1 polymer ?
#
loop_
_entity_poly.entity_id
_entity_poly.type
_entity_poly.pdbx_seq_one_letter_code
_entity_poly.pdbx_strand_id
1 'polypeptide(L)' 'QYAEFFKRQGIHGYPYKLLVGNSWKEAAMHEKAMAKPMTSHDITPRVEPFFKEAVDKY' A
#
# COMPACT_ATOMS: atom_id res chain seq x y z
N GLN A 1 -11.33 -18.68 -2.86
CA GLN A 1 -12.31 -18.53 -1.75
C GLN A 1 -12.19 -17.17 -1.07
N TYR A 2 -11.01 -16.76 -0.55
CA TYR A 2 -10.86 -15.48 0.15
C TYR A 2 -11.03 -14.22 -0.71
N ALA A 3 -10.53 -14.23 -1.95
CA ALA A 3 -10.65 -13.07 -2.84
C ALA A 3 -12.10 -12.68 -3.14
N GLU A 4 -13.02 -13.65 -3.19
CA GLU A 4 -14.44 -13.39 -3.43
C GLU A 4 -15.14 -12.92 -2.15
N PHE A 5 -14.75 -13.47 -0.99
CA PHE A 5 -15.22 -13.02 0.32
C PHE A 5 -14.91 -11.53 0.57
N PHE A 6 -13.67 -11.10 0.31
CA PHE A 6 -13.27 -9.69 0.45
C PHE A 6 -14.02 -8.78 -0.51
N LYS A 7 -14.18 -9.18 -1.78
CA LYS A 7 -14.95 -8.41 -2.76
C LYS A 7 -16.40 -8.20 -2.32
N ARG A 8 -17.06 -9.22 -1.74
CA ARG A 8 -18.43 -9.10 -1.20
C ARG A 8 -18.52 -8.14 -0.02
N GLN A 9 -17.44 -7.96 0.73
CA GLN A 9 -17.34 -6.99 1.82
C GLN A 9 -16.97 -5.58 1.34
N GLY A 10 -16.85 -5.36 0.03
CA GLY A 10 -16.44 -4.07 -0.55
C GLY A 10 -14.92 -3.85 -0.55
N ILE A 11 -14.14 -4.83 -0.11
CA ILE A 11 -12.68 -4.78 -0.09
C ILE A 11 -12.17 -5.26 -1.46
N HIS A 12 -11.94 -4.30 -2.35
CA HIS A 12 -11.55 -4.58 -3.73
C HIS A 12 -10.04 -4.75 -3.90
N GLY A 13 -9.23 -4.19 -2.99
CA GLY A 13 -7.78 -4.29 -3.01
C GLY A 13 -7.14 -3.79 -4.30
N TYR A 14 -5.83 -3.99 -4.42
CA TYR A 14 -5.14 -3.69 -5.67
C TYR A 14 -5.42 -4.73 -6.75
N PRO A 15 -5.60 -4.32 -8.02
CA PRO A 15 -5.71 -5.27 -9.12
C PRO A 15 -4.40 -6.04 -9.28
N TYR A 16 -4.52 -7.31 -9.67
CA TYR A 16 -3.38 -8.16 -9.97
C TYR A 16 -2.63 -7.65 -11.20
N LYS A 17 -1.30 -7.62 -11.14
CA LYS A 17 -0.42 -7.24 -12.24
C LYS A 17 0.59 -8.35 -12.49
N LEU A 18 0.77 -8.71 -13.76
CA LEU A 18 1.65 -9.80 -14.15
C LEU A 18 3.14 -9.44 -13.93
N LEU A 19 3.97 -10.46 -13.68
CA LEU A 19 5.44 -10.43 -13.54
C LEU A 19 6.00 -9.70 -12.31
N VAL A 20 5.66 -8.44 -12.10
CA VAL A 20 6.27 -7.59 -11.05
C VAL A 20 5.23 -7.00 -10.10
N GLY A 21 3.95 -7.33 -10.29
CA GLY A 21 2.89 -6.94 -9.37
C GLY A 21 2.86 -5.42 -9.15
N ASN A 22 2.79 -5.02 -7.87
CA ASN A 22 2.83 -3.62 -7.46
C ASN A 22 4.22 -3.17 -6.96
N SER A 23 5.26 -4.00 -7.10
CA SER A 23 6.58 -3.73 -6.50
C SER A 23 7.20 -2.42 -7.02
N TRP A 24 6.98 -2.06 -8.28
CA TRP A 24 7.39 -0.75 -8.81
C TRP A 24 6.68 0.43 -8.11
N LYS A 25 5.37 0.31 -7.85
CA LYS A 25 4.62 1.36 -7.15
C LYS A 25 5.04 1.46 -5.69
N GLU A 26 5.28 0.31 -5.06
CA GLU A 26 5.79 0.20 -3.70
C GLU A 26 7.17 0.88 -3.57
N ALA A 27 8.13 0.55 -4.45
CA ALA A 27 9.45 1.16 -4.47
C ALA A 27 9.39 2.69 -4.63
N ALA A 28 8.58 3.17 -5.58
CA ALA A 28 8.40 4.61 -5.80
C ALA A 28 7.75 5.33 -4.61
N MET A 29 6.84 4.67 -3.88
CA MET A 29 6.26 5.24 -2.67
C MET A 29 7.23 5.24 -1.50
N HIS A 30 8.09 4.22 -1.41
CA HIS A 30 9.16 4.15 -0.43
C HIS A 30 10.16 5.30 -0.60
N GLU A 31 10.60 5.53 -1.83
CA GLU A 31 11.49 6.65 -2.17
C GLU A 31 10.89 8.01 -1.77
N LYS A 32 9.61 8.23 -2.08
CA LYS A 32 8.88 9.46 -1.70
C LYS A 32 8.71 9.60 -0.19
N ALA A 33 8.47 8.49 0.52
CA ALA A 33 8.31 8.50 1.97
C ALA A 33 9.64 8.82 2.68
N MET A 34 10.75 8.30 2.14
CA MET A 34 12.10 8.57 2.63
C MET A 34 12.53 10.02 2.38
N ALA A 35 12.13 10.62 1.25
CA ALA A 35 12.43 12.01 0.92
C ALA A 35 11.72 13.03 1.82
N LYS A 36 10.58 12.67 2.44
CA LYS A 36 9.84 13.57 3.33
C LYS A 36 10.50 13.63 4.71
N PRO A 37 10.63 14.81 5.35
CA PRO A 37 11.08 14.89 6.73
C PRO A 37 10.03 14.29 7.68
N MET A 38 10.48 13.58 8.72
CA MET A 38 9.61 12.95 9.71
C MET A 38 9.47 13.88 10.91
N THR A 39 8.26 14.34 11.20
CA THR A 39 7.97 15.32 12.26
C THR A 39 7.33 14.70 13.51
N SER A 40 6.94 13.42 13.46
CA SER A 40 6.21 12.70 14.51
C SER A 40 6.89 11.35 14.81
N HIS A 41 6.53 10.74 15.94
CA HIS A 41 6.88 9.36 16.27
C HIS A 41 6.10 8.32 15.44
N ASP A 42 5.13 8.75 14.64
CA ASP A 42 4.46 7.87 13.68
C ASP A 42 5.39 7.53 12.50
N ILE A 43 6.02 6.36 12.59
CA ILE A 43 6.93 5.83 11.57
C ILE A 43 6.21 5.05 10.47
N THR A 44 4.95 4.67 10.68
CA THR A 44 4.20 3.80 9.77
C THR A 44 4.16 4.33 8.32
N PRO A 45 3.89 5.63 8.04
CA PRO A 45 3.88 6.14 6.67
C PRO A 45 5.27 6.16 6.02
N ARG A 46 6.35 5.98 6.79
CA ARG A 46 7.73 5.93 6.28
C ARG A 46 8.20 4.50 6.02
N VAL A 47 7.89 3.57 6.92
CA VAL A 47 8.34 2.17 6.82
C VAL A 47 7.49 1.39 5.83
N GLU A 48 6.16 1.53 5.92
CA GLU A 48 5.19 0.76 5.14
C GLU A 48 4.18 1.67 4.40
N PRO A 49 4.66 2.58 3.52
CA PRO A 49 3.79 3.55 2.84
C PRO A 49 2.72 2.90 1.96
N PHE A 50 3.05 1.77 1.33
CA PHE A 50 2.12 1.05 0.45
C PHE A 50 0.94 0.44 1.23
N PHE A 51 1.21 -0.18 2.38
CA PHE A 51 0.16 -0.73 3.24
C PHE A 51 -0.67 0.37 3.88
N LYS A 52 -0.05 1.47 4.32
CA LYS A 52 -0.79 2.60 4.86
C LYS A 52 -1.78 3.18 3.83
N GLU A 53 -1.34 3.35 2.58
CA GLU A 53 -2.23 3.78 1.48
C GLU A 53 -3.36 2.76 1.23
N ALA A 54 -3.06 1.46 1.30
CA ALA A 54 -4.06 0.43 1.10
C ALA A 54 -5.17 0.46 2.17
N VAL A 55 -4.80 0.58 3.44
CA VAL A 55 -5.74 0.67 4.58
C VAL A 55 -6.55 1.96 4.54
N ASP A 56 -5.95 3.08 4.12
CA ASP A 56 -6.67 4.35 4.02
C ASP A 56 -7.66 4.36 2.85
N LYS A 57 -7.44 3.52 1.83
CA LYS A 57 -8.21 3.51 0.59
C LYS A 57 -9.33 2.46 0.54
N TYR A 58 -9.16 1.33 1.22
CA TYR A 58 -10.07 0.17 1.16
C TYR A 58 -10.55 -0.22 2.55
#